data_AF-A0A507ZPU3-F1
#
_entry.id   AF-A0A507ZPU3-F1
#
_cell.length_a   1.000
_cell.length_b   1.000
_cell.length_c   1.000
_cell.angle_alpha   90.00
_cell.angle_beta   90.00
_cell.angle_gamma   90.00
#
_symmetry.space_group_name_H-M   'P 1'
#
loop_
_entity.id
_entity.type
_entity.pdbx_description
1 polymer ?
#
loop_
_entity_poly.entity_id
_entity_poly.type
_entity_poly.pdbx_seq_one_letter_code
_entity_poly.pdbx_strand_id
1 'polypeptide(L)'
;MKVIKIIFSVLLLFFCMEMQAQNTYTKQTEEYAVSENVSVNLNLRHTQLEVETWNRDEVQLEAYLSAKDISEATLKEMAKNWKLEVLGNSNTIKILSKVSIAPPLPQFASSKNQTTAVDLRSLNTDFIAPMLEDLKPMLENLPSIDLPSDYMENLSVLRFDYDAFKKEGQAYLQNYEEQIKKSFGKDFEEAMQEWTKNLEARAEIQAKRFQERIEANQERMQSIKQRQENHAARWEAFAERMEEMAGRMRKDNGGNYSKTVTTGPNGSKSVQIIYSNSPANTKKENGVDYVLRLKIPKDVQLLLNSRYGKVNLSDAVSNLKAQISYSNFTAEELNGENTELRIAYSPVKIKHWEYGKLWVDYVKDASIQNVKSIQLQAKGSNFFIEKLEETGLIQGSFGSFKIGEIAKDFKQLHIELASSDAVVKLPETAFNFNYNGKQSAISYPKNLNPQVTDNYGTKVINGFKNSRNTDKNVQIIAKYSNVSFK
;
A
#
# COMPACT_ATOMS: atom_id res chain seq x y z
N MET A 1 -38.17 -52.95 24.25
CA MET A 1 -37.45 -52.20 23.21
C MET A 1 -36.02 -51.87 23.68
N LYS A 2 -35.09 -52.82 23.57
CA LYS A 2 -33.68 -52.66 23.98
C LYS A 2 -32.69 -52.68 22.81
N VAL A 3 -33.19 -52.63 21.57
CA VAL A 3 -32.38 -52.71 20.33
C VAL A 3 -32.08 -51.32 19.72
N ILE A 4 -32.75 -50.25 20.18
CA ILE A 4 -32.59 -48.90 19.61
C ILE A 4 -31.39 -48.13 20.20
N LYS A 5 -30.79 -48.59 21.31
CA LYS A 5 -29.63 -47.91 21.92
C LYS A 5 -28.26 -48.28 21.33
N ILE A 6 -28.17 -49.30 20.47
CA ILE A 6 -26.87 -49.78 19.95
C ILE A 6 -26.53 -49.15 18.58
N ILE A 7 -27.51 -48.61 17.84
CA ILE A 7 -27.26 -47.94 16.55
C ILE A 7 -26.78 -46.48 16.76
N PHE A 8 -27.09 -45.85 17.89
CA PHE A 8 -26.66 -44.47 18.17
C PHE A 8 -25.21 -44.35 18.69
N SER A 9 -24.56 -45.47 19.06
CA SER A 9 -23.18 -45.47 19.56
C SER A 9 -22.12 -45.89 18.53
N VAL A 10 -22.52 -46.22 17.29
CA VAL A 10 -21.58 -46.55 16.20
C VAL A 10 -21.55 -45.47 15.10
N LEU A 11 -22.49 -44.51 15.12
CA LEU A 11 -22.49 -43.36 14.20
C LEU A 11 -21.82 -42.08 14.78
N LEU A 12 -20.98 -42.23 15.82
CA LEU A 12 -20.26 -41.13 16.46
C LEU A 12 -18.72 -41.27 16.35
N LEU A 13 -18.25 -42.02 15.35
CA LEU A 13 -16.83 -42.39 15.20
C LEU A 13 -16.28 -42.19 13.77
N PHE A 14 -16.94 -41.39 12.92
CA PHE A 14 -16.48 -41.08 11.56
C PHE A 14 -16.60 -39.59 11.20
N PHE A 15 -16.21 -38.71 12.12
CA PHE A 15 -15.84 -37.34 11.78
C PHE A 15 -14.48 -37.01 12.41
N CYS A 16 -13.47 -37.83 12.07
CA CYS A 16 -12.08 -37.40 12.18
C CYS A 16 -11.85 -36.38 11.07
N MET A 17 -12.34 -35.14 11.28
CA MET A 17 -11.78 -34.02 10.53
C MET A 17 -10.30 -33.97 10.91
N GLU A 18 -9.45 -34.06 9.90
CA GLU A 18 -8.04 -33.75 10.01
C GLU A 18 -7.92 -32.29 10.51
N MET A 19 -7.91 -32.13 11.84
CA MET A 19 -7.41 -30.92 12.47
C MET A 19 -5.94 -30.85 12.06
N GLN A 20 -5.62 -30.07 11.03
CA GLN A 20 -4.25 -29.60 10.89
C GLN A 20 -3.96 -28.79 12.14
N ALA A 21 -3.22 -29.37 13.07
CA ALA A 21 -2.84 -28.75 14.33
C ALA A 21 -1.91 -27.56 14.02
N GLN A 22 -2.51 -26.39 13.78
CA GLN A 22 -1.80 -25.12 13.73
C GLN A 22 -1.51 -24.74 15.18
N ASN A 23 -0.24 -24.56 15.50
CA ASN A 23 0.15 -24.14 16.84
C ASN A 23 -0.02 -22.62 16.93
N THR A 24 -0.61 -22.18 18.04
CA THR A 24 -0.86 -20.77 18.32
C THR A 24 -0.23 -20.36 19.64
N TYR A 25 0.23 -19.12 19.74
CA TYR A 25 0.66 -18.51 20.99
C TYR A 25 -0.01 -17.15 21.15
N THR A 26 -0.86 -17.01 22.17
CA THR A 26 -1.52 -15.73 22.49
C THR A 26 -0.58 -14.83 23.26
N LYS A 27 -0.31 -13.64 22.71
CA LYS A 27 0.56 -12.63 23.32
C LYS A 27 -0.21 -11.76 24.30
N GLN A 28 -1.41 -11.34 23.93
CA GLN A 28 -2.21 -10.37 24.68
C GLN A 28 -3.69 -10.50 24.33
N THR A 29 -4.54 -10.36 25.33
CA THR A 29 -5.99 -10.27 25.18
C THR A 29 -6.47 -9.14 26.06
N GLU A 30 -7.25 -8.22 25.49
CA GLU A 30 -7.78 -7.05 26.20
C GLU A 30 -9.23 -6.81 25.80
N GLU A 31 -9.98 -6.25 26.74
CA GLU A 31 -11.39 -5.91 26.58
C GLU A 31 -11.60 -4.46 27.03
N TYR A 32 -12.27 -3.69 26.20
CA TYR A 32 -12.55 -2.28 26.43
C TYR A 32 -14.06 -2.07 26.37
N ALA A 33 -14.68 -1.69 27.50
CA ALA A 33 -16.04 -1.17 27.48
C ALA A 33 -16.05 0.16 26.71
N VAL A 34 -16.96 0.29 25.76
CA VAL A 34 -17.02 1.43 24.83
C VAL A 34 -18.38 2.12 24.90
N SER A 35 -18.37 3.44 24.69
CA SER A 35 -19.59 4.23 24.58
C SER A 35 -20.12 4.24 23.13
N GLU A 36 -21.29 4.85 22.91
CA GLU A 36 -21.76 5.09 21.53
C GLU A 36 -20.77 6.01 20.77
N ASN A 37 -20.52 5.71 19.49
CA ASN A 37 -19.61 6.45 18.59
C ASN A 37 -18.11 6.32 18.88
N VAL A 38 -17.64 5.15 19.33
CA VAL A 38 -16.20 4.91 19.47
C VAL A 38 -15.45 4.88 18.14
N SER A 39 -14.23 5.40 18.17
CA SER A 39 -13.26 5.30 17.09
C SER A 39 -12.14 4.32 17.43
N VAL A 40 -11.89 3.36 16.52
CA VAL A 40 -10.79 2.40 16.63
C VAL A 40 -9.77 2.72 15.56
N ASN A 41 -8.56 3.11 15.97
CA ASN A 41 -7.45 3.50 15.10
C ASN A 41 -6.35 2.42 15.11
N LEU A 42 -6.10 1.82 13.96
CA LEU A 42 -5.17 0.73 13.77
C LEU A 42 -4.03 1.18 12.86
N ASN A 43 -2.79 1.03 13.33
CA ASN A 43 -1.60 1.19 12.51
C ASN A 43 -0.77 -0.09 12.57
N LEU A 44 -0.81 -0.87 11.48
CA LEU A 44 -0.35 -2.24 11.44
C LEU A 44 0.76 -2.41 10.40
N ARG A 45 1.88 -3.01 10.81
CA ARG A 45 2.98 -3.35 9.91
C ARG A 45 3.43 -4.80 10.13
N HIS A 46 3.39 -5.60 9.06
CA HIS A 46 3.67 -7.04 9.10
C HIS A 46 2.70 -7.79 10.03
N THR A 47 1.43 -7.42 10.03
CA THR A 47 0.40 -8.00 10.89
C THR A 47 -0.83 -8.33 10.06
N GLN A 48 -1.43 -9.49 10.32
CA GLN A 48 -2.73 -9.88 9.82
C GLN A 48 -3.81 -9.31 10.73
N LEU A 49 -4.81 -8.65 10.17
CA LEU A 49 -5.98 -8.14 10.87
C LEU A 49 -7.20 -8.99 10.50
N GLU A 50 -7.91 -9.47 11.51
CA GLU A 50 -9.22 -10.11 11.40
C GLU A 50 -10.21 -9.25 12.20
N VAL A 51 -11.25 -8.74 11.54
CA VAL A 51 -12.30 -7.96 12.21
C VAL A 51 -13.64 -8.67 12.06
N GLU A 52 -14.31 -8.84 13.20
CA GLU A 52 -15.69 -9.31 13.31
C GLU A 52 -16.52 -8.23 14.00
N THR A 53 -17.81 -8.13 13.64
CA THR A 53 -18.73 -7.17 14.29
C THR A 53 -19.77 -7.88 15.13
N TRP A 54 -20.24 -7.21 16.20
CA TRP A 54 -21.22 -7.79 17.12
C TRP A 54 -22.14 -6.75 17.77
N ASN A 55 -23.15 -7.23 18.49
CA ASN A 55 -24.12 -6.40 19.21
C ASN A 55 -23.74 -6.29 20.71
N ARG A 56 -22.51 -5.85 21.01
CA ARG A 56 -22.06 -5.58 22.38
C ARG A 56 -21.30 -4.27 22.43
N ASP A 57 -21.43 -3.55 23.52
CA ASP A 57 -20.75 -2.27 23.78
C ASP A 57 -19.35 -2.48 24.34
N GLU A 58 -18.63 -3.44 23.75
CA GLU A 58 -17.26 -3.77 24.14
C GLU A 58 -16.43 -4.04 22.88
N VAL A 59 -15.15 -3.65 22.92
CA VAL A 59 -14.15 -4.01 21.91
C VAL A 59 -13.24 -5.07 22.52
N GLN A 60 -13.21 -6.25 21.91
CA GLN A 60 -12.26 -7.30 22.28
C GLN A 60 -11.09 -7.32 21.30
N LEU A 61 -9.89 -7.37 21.85
CA LEU A 61 -8.65 -7.51 21.13
C LEU A 61 -7.98 -8.81 21.54
N GLU A 62 -7.63 -9.64 20.56
CA GLU A 62 -6.82 -10.83 20.74
C GLU A 62 -5.63 -10.78 19.78
N ALA A 63 -4.41 -10.75 20.34
CA ALA A 63 -3.16 -10.74 19.59
C ALA A 63 -2.44 -12.08 19.77
N TYR A 64 -2.25 -12.82 18.68
CA TYR A 64 -1.63 -14.14 18.72
C TYR A 64 -0.72 -14.40 17.51
N LEU A 65 0.24 -15.30 17.69
CA LEU A 65 1.06 -15.84 16.60
C LEU A 65 0.51 -17.20 16.21
N SER A 66 0.53 -17.50 14.92
CA SER A 66 -0.01 -18.75 14.39
C SER A 66 0.92 -19.34 13.35
N ALA A 67 1.23 -20.63 13.46
CA ALA A 67 2.17 -21.27 12.55
C ALA A 67 1.91 -22.77 12.39
N LYS A 68 2.18 -23.27 11.19
CA LYS A 68 2.18 -24.71 10.92
C LYS A 68 3.54 -25.30 11.30
N ASP A 69 3.53 -26.33 12.14
CA ASP A 69 4.71 -27.10 12.56
C ASP A 69 5.79 -26.32 13.34
N ILE A 70 5.44 -25.23 14.03
CA ILE A 70 6.36 -24.49 14.93
C ILE A 70 5.87 -24.66 16.37
N SER A 71 6.78 -24.97 17.30
CA SER A 71 6.40 -25.18 18.71
C SER A 71 5.94 -23.89 19.37
N GLU A 72 5.02 -24.00 20.34
CA GLU A 72 4.53 -22.85 21.10
C GLU A 72 5.67 -22.08 21.81
N ALA A 73 6.68 -22.79 22.33
CA ALA A 73 7.85 -22.17 22.96
C ALA A 73 8.64 -21.29 21.98
N THR A 74 8.78 -21.72 20.72
CA THR A 74 9.40 -20.93 19.66
C THR A 74 8.55 -19.71 19.30
N LEU A 75 7.22 -19.86 19.24
CA LEU A 75 6.30 -18.74 19.00
C LEU A 75 6.37 -17.70 20.13
N LYS A 76 6.49 -18.15 21.38
CA LYS A 76 6.67 -17.26 22.54
C LYS A 76 7.93 -16.41 22.44
N GLU A 77 9.04 -16.98 21.99
CA GLU A 77 10.28 -16.22 21.74
C GLU A 77 10.11 -15.22 20.60
N MET A 78 9.45 -15.63 19.50
CA MET A 78 9.18 -14.74 18.37
C MET A 78 8.23 -13.59 18.73
N ALA A 79 7.27 -13.82 19.64
CA ALA A 79 6.36 -12.81 20.14
C ALA A 79 7.08 -11.63 20.84
N LYS A 80 8.32 -11.82 21.32
CA LYS A 80 9.14 -10.73 21.89
C LYS A 80 9.56 -9.69 20.84
N ASN A 81 9.68 -10.10 19.57
CA ASN A 81 10.03 -9.21 18.45
C ASN A 81 8.82 -8.45 17.90
N TRP A 82 7.62 -8.80 18.34
CA TRP A 82 6.39 -8.12 17.99
C TRP A 82 6.09 -7.02 19.00
N LYS A 83 6.23 -5.76 18.58
CA LYS A 83 5.84 -4.59 19.36
C LYS A 83 4.36 -4.31 19.12
N LEU A 84 3.57 -4.42 20.19
CA LEU A 84 2.16 -4.14 20.20
C LEU A 84 1.90 -3.12 21.32
N GLU A 85 1.30 -1.99 20.97
CA GLU A 85 0.90 -0.95 21.90
C GLU A 85 -0.59 -0.69 21.72
N VAL A 86 -1.35 -0.81 22.80
CA VAL A 86 -2.79 -0.56 22.83
C VAL A 86 -3.04 0.56 23.84
N LEU A 87 -3.69 1.64 23.38
CA LEU A 87 -4.06 2.78 24.18
C LEU A 87 -5.55 3.04 23.98
N GLY A 88 -6.37 2.66 24.95
CA GLY A 88 -7.82 2.76 24.87
C GLY A 88 -8.45 3.53 26.03
N ASN A 89 -9.49 4.29 25.72
CA ASN A 89 -10.49 4.72 26.69
C ASN A 89 -11.89 4.47 26.11
N SER A 90 -12.94 4.93 26.80
CA SER A 90 -14.33 4.72 26.39
C SER A 90 -14.73 5.32 25.03
N ASN A 91 -13.88 6.17 24.42
CA ASN A 91 -14.19 6.97 23.22
C ASN A 91 -13.24 6.66 22.04
N THR A 92 -11.97 6.33 22.34
CA THR A 92 -10.95 6.07 21.33
C THR A 92 -10.05 4.91 21.76
N ILE A 93 -9.85 3.96 20.86
CA ILE A 93 -8.87 2.89 21.00
C ILE A 93 -7.83 3.02 19.89
N LYS A 94 -6.56 3.14 20.25
CA LYS A 94 -5.43 3.20 19.32
C LYS A 94 -4.57 1.95 19.48
N ILE A 95 -4.34 1.24 18.39
CA ILE A 95 -3.52 0.03 18.35
C ILE A 95 -2.40 0.22 17.34
N LEU A 96 -1.17 0.16 17.82
CA LEU A 96 0.04 0.16 17.00
C LEU A 96 0.66 -1.23 17.04
N SER A 97 0.84 -1.82 15.86
CA SER A 97 1.46 -3.14 15.71
C SER A 97 2.63 -3.08 14.74
N LYS A 98 3.82 -3.47 15.20
CA LYS A 98 5.03 -3.55 14.38
C LYS A 98 5.82 -4.80 14.71
N VAL A 99 5.99 -5.67 13.72
CA VAL A 99 6.93 -6.80 13.82
C VAL A 99 8.30 -6.32 13.36
N SER A 100 9.30 -6.44 14.24
CA SER A 100 10.70 -6.24 13.87
C SER A 100 11.21 -7.49 13.17
N ILE A 101 11.20 -7.48 11.84
CA ILE A 101 11.87 -8.50 11.05
C ILE A 101 13.36 -8.18 11.11
N ALA A 102 14.14 -8.98 11.87
CA ALA A 102 15.59 -8.97 11.71
C ALA A 102 15.89 -9.34 10.24
N PRO A 103 16.83 -8.67 9.55
CA PRO A 103 17.25 -9.12 8.23
C PRO A 103 17.61 -10.60 8.31
N PRO A 104 17.39 -11.41 7.25
CA PRO A 104 17.93 -12.76 7.23
C PRO A 104 19.43 -12.63 7.49
N LEU A 105 19.89 -13.11 8.64
CA LEU A 105 21.31 -13.21 8.92
C LEU A 105 21.88 -14.06 7.77
N PRO A 106 22.89 -13.57 7.01
CA PRO A 106 23.74 -14.50 6.28
C PRO A 106 24.25 -15.50 7.31
N GLN A 107 24.00 -16.79 7.10
CA GLN A 107 24.52 -17.86 7.97
C GLN A 107 26.05 -17.86 7.95
N PHE A 108 26.67 -16.96 8.70
CA PHE A 108 28.07 -17.02 9.16
C PHE A 108 28.19 -16.11 10.39
N ALA A 109 27.73 -16.60 11.54
CA ALA A 109 28.09 -16.01 12.82
C ALA A 109 29.45 -16.56 13.24
N SER A 110 30.49 -15.72 13.18
CA SER A 110 31.56 -15.78 14.17
C SER A 110 32.31 -14.45 14.22
N SER A 111 31.84 -13.52 15.08
CA SER A 111 32.75 -12.76 15.94
C SER A 111 31.97 -12.13 17.10
N LYS A 112 32.53 -12.29 18.30
CA LYS A 112 32.14 -11.55 19.50
C LYS A 112 32.56 -10.10 19.32
N ASN A 113 31.66 -9.14 19.54
CA ASN A 113 31.83 -8.01 20.46
C ASN A 113 30.79 -6.88 20.26
N GLN A 114 30.32 -6.39 21.41
CA GLN A 114 29.94 -5.00 21.74
C GLN A 114 28.64 -4.33 21.23
N THR A 115 27.92 -3.82 22.25
CA THR A 115 27.18 -2.55 22.37
C THR A 115 25.93 -2.32 21.53
N THR A 116 24.78 -2.41 22.19
CA THR A 116 23.48 -1.94 21.70
C THR A 116 23.35 -0.43 21.87
N ALA A 117 23.67 0.33 20.83
CA ALA A 117 23.09 1.65 20.62
C ALA A 117 21.73 1.48 19.93
N VAL A 118 20.68 2.10 20.46
CA VAL A 118 19.37 2.14 19.81
C VAL A 118 19.48 2.97 18.54
N ASP A 119 19.41 2.30 17.39
CA ASP A 119 19.51 2.93 16.08
C ASP A 119 18.17 3.56 15.67
N LEU A 120 18.09 4.89 15.84
CA LEU A 120 16.99 5.74 15.34
C LEU A 120 16.89 5.77 13.81
N ARG A 121 17.82 5.14 13.07
CA ARG A 121 17.80 5.03 11.59
C ARG A 121 16.84 3.95 11.05
N SER A 122 16.03 3.33 11.90
CA SER A 122 15.03 2.33 11.49
C SER A 122 13.64 2.90 11.15
N LEU A 123 13.50 4.22 11.09
CA LEU A 123 12.41 4.89 10.36
C LEU A 123 12.76 4.86 8.88
N ASN A 124 12.01 4.07 8.10
CA ASN A 124 12.30 3.83 6.70
C ASN A 124 12.15 5.12 5.88
N THR A 125 13.25 5.49 5.26
CA THR A 125 13.53 6.65 4.41
C THR A 125 12.60 6.78 3.20
N ASP A 126 11.84 5.74 2.86
CA ASP A 126 10.95 5.68 1.69
C ASP A 126 9.72 6.60 1.76
N PHE A 127 9.30 7.05 2.95
CA PHE A 127 8.20 8.03 3.10
C PHE A 127 8.71 9.47 3.01
N ILE A 128 9.96 9.70 3.42
CA ILE A 128 10.60 11.01 3.39
C ILE A 128 11.24 11.26 2.03
N ALA A 129 11.74 10.22 1.34
CA ALA A 129 12.51 10.36 0.11
C ALA A 129 11.82 11.19 -0.99
N PRO A 130 10.56 10.96 -1.41
CA PRO A 130 9.96 11.78 -2.47
C PRO A 130 9.72 13.24 -2.04
N MET A 131 9.37 13.45 -0.76
CA MET A 131 9.11 14.79 -0.19
C MET A 131 10.42 15.56 0.10
N LEU A 132 11.50 14.83 0.42
CA LEU A 132 12.84 15.33 0.68
C LEU A 132 13.62 15.52 -0.63
N GLU A 133 13.29 14.80 -1.69
CA GLU A 133 13.88 14.91 -3.03
C GLU A 133 13.34 16.14 -3.78
N ASP A 134 12.06 16.52 -3.53
CA ASP A 134 11.46 17.78 -3.97
C ASP A 134 11.93 19.01 -3.14
N LEU A 135 12.30 18.80 -1.86
CA LEU A 135 12.84 19.85 -0.97
C LEU A 135 14.39 19.92 -0.95
N LYS A 136 15.09 18.90 -1.47
CA LYS A 136 16.55 18.71 -1.43
C LYS A 136 17.36 19.85 -2.05
N PRO A 137 17.08 20.32 -3.29
CA PRO A 137 17.87 21.39 -3.88
C PRO A 137 17.70 22.73 -3.14
N MET A 138 16.63 22.89 -2.35
CA MET A 138 16.35 24.08 -1.55
C MET A 138 16.93 23.98 -0.12
N LEU A 139 17.07 22.77 0.44
CA LEU A 139 17.64 22.53 1.78
C LEU A 139 19.15 22.26 1.79
N GLU A 140 19.71 21.59 0.78
CA GLU A 140 21.13 21.19 0.76
C GLU A 140 22.10 22.36 0.51
N ASN A 141 21.60 23.53 0.09
CA ASN A 141 22.41 24.74 -0.16
C ASN A 141 22.21 25.84 0.88
N LEU A 142 21.48 25.58 1.96
CA LEU A 142 21.43 26.50 3.10
C LEU A 142 22.58 26.14 4.06
N PRO A 143 23.57 27.02 4.28
CA PRO A 143 24.57 26.78 5.30
C PRO A 143 23.83 26.61 6.63
N SER A 144 24.02 25.46 7.28
CA SER A 144 23.53 25.24 8.64
C SER A 144 24.18 26.29 9.54
N ILE A 145 23.36 27.22 10.04
CA ILE A 145 23.81 28.26 10.96
C ILE A 145 23.90 27.63 12.35
N ASP A 146 25.02 26.98 12.65
CA ASP A 146 25.34 26.55 14.02
C ASP A 146 25.95 27.73 14.77
N LEU A 147 25.11 28.50 15.47
CA LEU A 147 25.59 29.50 16.43
C LEU A 147 26.39 28.80 17.54
N PRO A 148 27.49 29.39 18.04
CA PRO A 148 28.29 28.76 19.08
C PRO A 148 27.45 28.49 20.34
N SER A 149 27.60 27.30 20.90
CA SER A 149 26.80 26.74 22.01
C SER A 149 26.62 27.70 23.19
N ASP A 150 27.65 28.47 23.54
CA ASP A 150 27.63 29.39 24.69
C ASP A 150 26.61 30.54 24.54
N TYR A 151 26.17 30.82 23.30
CA TYR A 151 25.18 31.85 23.01
C TYR A 151 23.75 31.28 22.89
N MET A 152 23.58 29.95 22.91
CA MET A 152 22.25 29.33 22.82
C MET A 152 21.46 29.42 24.13
N GLU A 153 22.12 29.40 25.29
CA GLU A 153 21.45 29.48 26.59
C GLU A 153 20.79 30.87 26.83
N ASN A 154 21.45 31.94 26.40
CA ASN A 154 20.97 33.33 26.57
C ASN A 154 19.86 33.74 25.60
N LEU A 155 19.62 32.99 24.50
CA LEU A 155 18.51 33.24 23.58
C LEU A 155 17.14 33.05 24.24
N SER A 156 17.07 32.20 25.26
CA SER A 156 15.86 31.95 26.05
C SER A 156 15.39 33.20 26.84
N VAL A 157 16.32 34.12 27.12
CA VAL A 157 16.10 35.34 27.92
C VAL A 157 15.58 36.50 27.07
N LEU A 158 15.84 36.48 25.76
CA LEU A 158 15.35 37.49 24.83
C LEU A 158 13.95 37.14 24.31
N ARG A 159 12.92 37.56 25.03
CA ARG A 159 11.53 37.56 24.52
C ARG A 159 11.17 38.94 23.97
N PHE A 160 10.88 39.00 22.67
CA PHE A 160 10.38 40.21 22.03
C PHE A 160 8.90 40.42 22.38
N ASP A 161 8.60 41.56 23.00
CA ASP A 161 7.23 41.95 23.37
C ASP A 161 6.61 42.78 22.25
N TYR A 162 5.71 42.13 21.52
CA TYR A 162 5.08 42.70 20.34
C TYR A 162 4.07 43.82 20.67
N ASP A 163 3.44 43.76 21.85
CA ASP A 163 2.46 44.77 22.28
C ASP A 163 3.16 46.04 22.77
N ALA A 164 4.32 45.91 23.43
CA ALA A 164 5.19 47.03 23.78
C ALA A 164 5.77 47.70 22.53
N PHE A 165 6.28 46.92 21.57
CA PHE A 165 6.78 47.45 20.30
C PHE A 165 5.71 48.24 19.53
N LYS A 166 4.46 47.75 19.49
CA LYS A 166 3.36 48.43 18.79
C LYS A 166 3.01 49.79 19.40
N LYS A 167 3.27 49.99 20.71
CA LYS A 167 3.01 51.25 21.42
C LYS A 167 4.20 52.22 21.38
N GLU A 168 5.43 51.69 21.49
CA GLU A 168 6.64 52.50 21.71
C GLU A 168 7.55 52.59 20.48
N GLY A 169 7.31 51.74 19.47
CA GLY A 169 7.96 51.78 18.16
C GLY A 169 9.49 51.76 18.24
N GLN A 170 10.12 52.82 17.71
CA GLN A 170 11.58 52.93 17.65
C GLN A 170 12.26 52.98 19.02
N ALA A 171 11.62 53.56 20.04
CA ALA A 171 12.21 53.63 21.38
C ALA A 171 12.35 52.24 22.02
N TYR A 172 11.37 51.35 21.77
CA TYR A 172 11.44 49.95 22.19
C TYR A 172 12.59 49.21 21.51
N LEU A 173 12.79 49.43 20.20
CA LEU A 173 13.88 48.79 19.46
C LEU A 173 15.25 49.20 19.99
N GLN A 174 15.47 50.47 20.35
CA GLN A 174 16.75 50.92 20.92
C GLN A 174 17.02 50.28 22.28
N ASN A 175 16.01 50.21 23.16
CA ASN A 175 16.15 49.53 24.45
C ASN A 175 16.31 48.01 24.31
N TYR A 176 15.66 47.40 23.34
CA TYR A 176 15.79 45.98 23.06
C TYR A 176 17.19 45.65 22.52
N GLU A 177 17.74 46.50 21.64
CA GLU A 177 19.12 46.37 21.14
C GLU A 177 20.15 46.50 22.28
N GLU A 178 19.95 47.43 23.23
CA GLU A 178 20.79 47.51 24.42
C GLU A 178 20.68 46.26 25.31
N GLN A 179 19.49 45.67 25.45
CA GLN A 179 19.32 44.41 26.16
C GLN A 179 20.01 43.23 25.48
N ILE A 180 20.01 43.16 24.14
CA ILE A 180 20.78 42.16 23.39
C ILE A 180 22.27 42.33 23.66
N LYS A 181 22.80 43.56 23.51
CA LYS A 181 24.22 43.87 23.77
C LYS A 181 24.63 43.52 25.20
N LYS A 182 23.74 43.73 26.17
CA LYS A 182 23.97 43.38 27.58
C LYS A 182 23.89 41.88 27.87
N SER A 183 23.07 41.14 27.13
CA SER A 183 22.85 39.70 27.32
C SER A 183 23.94 38.83 26.68
N PHE A 184 24.65 39.34 25.68
CA PHE A 184 25.66 38.58 24.93
C PHE A 184 27.09 39.14 25.03
N GLY A 185 27.27 40.32 25.64
CA GLY A 185 28.59 40.92 25.88
C GLY A 185 29.21 41.58 24.64
N LYS A 186 30.35 42.26 24.82
CA LYS A 186 31.06 42.98 23.73
C LYS A 186 31.72 42.05 22.71
N ASP A 187 31.96 40.79 23.07
CA ASP A 187 32.77 39.86 22.27
C ASP A 187 31.92 39.06 21.25
N PHE A 188 30.60 39.25 21.26
CA PHE A 188 29.66 38.58 20.34
C PHE A 188 29.89 38.96 18.88
N GLU A 189 30.24 40.22 18.61
CA GLU A 189 30.43 40.74 17.26
C GLU A 189 31.71 40.17 16.62
N GLU A 190 32.79 40.02 17.41
CA GLU A 190 34.02 39.35 16.97
C GLU A 190 33.80 37.84 16.75
N ALA A 191 33.07 37.17 17.65
CA ALA A 191 32.73 35.75 17.51
C ALA A 191 31.92 35.46 16.23
N MET A 192 31.02 36.37 15.83
CA MET A 192 30.23 36.23 14.61
C MET A 192 31.05 36.45 13.33
N GLN A 193 32.02 37.37 13.36
CA GLN A 193 32.93 37.60 12.24
C GLN A 193 33.86 36.41 12.00
N GLU A 194 34.38 35.80 13.07
CA GLU A 194 35.23 34.62 12.97
C GLU A 194 34.45 33.37 12.53
N TRP A 195 33.22 33.24 13.00
CA TRP A 195 32.29 32.20 12.55
C TRP A 195 31.95 32.33 11.05
N THR A 196 31.72 33.55 10.56
CA THR A 196 31.41 33.83 9.14
C THR A 196 32.59 33.49 8.23
N LYS A 197 33.82 33.86 8.61
CA LYS A 197 35.04 33.49 7.85
C LYS A 197 35.25 31.97 7.78
N ASN A 198 34.96 31.24 8.86
CA ASN A 198 35.07 29.79 8.88
C ASN A 198 34.01 29.08 8.02
N LEU A 199 32.83 29.68 7.84
CA LEU A 199 31.79 29.15 6.96
C LEU A 199 32.15 29.30 5.48
N GLU A 200 32.69 30.45 5.06
CA GLU A 200 33.10 30.68 3.67
C GLU A 200 34.20 29.71 3.21
N ALA A 201 35.22 29.50 4.06
CA ALA A 201 36.29 28.54 3.77
C ALA A 201 35.77 27.08 3.67
N ARG A 202 34.75 26.72 4.46
CA ARG A 202 34.13 25.39 4.40
C ARG A 202 33.26 25.21 3.17
N ALA A 203 32.58 26.26 2.72
CA ALA A 203 31.76 26.25 1.52
C ALA A 203 32.60 26.02 0.25
N GLU A 204 33.77 26.65 0.13
CA GLU A 204 34.67 26.44 -1.03
C GLU A 204 35.20 25.00 -1.10
N ILE A 205 35.59 24.40 0.04
CA ILE A 205 36.08 23.02 0.08
C ILE A 205 34.98 22.01 -0.28
N GLN A 206 33.73 22.28 0.11
CA GLN A 206 32.60 21.42 -0.23
C GLN A 206 32.20 21.55 -1.71
N ALA A 207 32.25 22.75 -2.29
CA ALA A 207 32.01 22.96 -3.73
C ALA A 207 33.02 22.19 -4.59
N LYS A 208 34.30 22.18 -4.21
CA LYS A 208 35.35 21.45 -4.93
C LYS A 208 35.16 19.93 -4.88
N ARG A 209 34.80 19.38 -3.71
CA ARG A 209 34.49 17.94 -3.53
C ARG A 209 33.23 17.51 -4.26
N PHE A 210 32.27 18.41 -4.46
CA PHE A 210 31.07 18.12 -5.21
C PHE A 210 31.37 17.93 -6.70
N GLN A 211 32.23 18.78 -7.26
CA GLN A 211 32.67 18.67 -8.65
C GLN A 211 33.37 17.33 -8.94
N GLU A 212 34.30 16.93 -8.06
CA GLU A 212 35.03 15.65 -8.16
C GLU A 212 34.09 14.42 -8.07
N ARG A 213 32.99 14.51 -7.32
CA ARG A 213 31.99 13.43 -7.21
C ARG A 213 31.12 13.28 -8.46
N ILE A 214 30.85 14.36 -9.19
CA ILE A 214 30.09 14.29 -10.45
C ILE A 214 30.90 13.57 -11.52
N GLU A 215 32.18 13.90 -11.65
CA GLU A 215 33.10 13.28 -12.61
C GLU A 215 33.29 11.78 -12.29
N ALA A 216 33.53 11.42 -11.03
CA ALA A 216 33.66 10.02 -10.61
C ALA A 216 32.38 9.19 -10.83
N ASN A 217 31.20 9.82 -10.78
CA ASN A 217 29.92 9.13 -11.00
C ASN A 217 29.63 8.90 -12.49
N GLN A 218 30.12 9.77 -13.38
CA GLN A 218 30.07 9.54 -14.83
C GLN A 218 30.95 8.36 -15.26
N GLU A 219 32.18 8.25 -14.72
CA GLU A 219 33.06 7.10 -14.96
C GLU A 219 32.46 5.79 -14.42
N ARG A 220 31.83 5.85 -13.23
CA ARG A 220 31.13 4.71 -12.64
C ARG A 220 29.96 4.25 -13.51
N MET A 221 29.22 5.15 -14.14
CA MET A 221 28.14 4.83 -15.07
C MET A 221 28.64 4.07 -16.31
N GLN A 222 29.81 4.45 -16.84
CA GLN A 222 30.44 3.76 -17.97
C GLN A 222 30.92 2.35 -17.57
N SER A 223 31.48 2.20 -16.35
CA SER A 223 31.86 0.88 -15.82
C SER A 223 30.67 -0.07 -15.59
N ILE A 224 29.48 0.47 -15.31
CA ILE A 224 28.24 -0.30 -15.14
C ILE A 224 27.71 -0.82 -16.48
N LYS A 225 27.78 -0.01 -17.55
CA LYS A 225 27.46 -0.48 -18.92
C LYS A 225 28.40 -1.61 -19.36
N GLN A 226 29.70 -1.45 -19.12
CA GLN A 226 30.69 -2.49 -19.46
C GLN A 226 30.51 -3.77 -18.60
N ARG A 227 30.03 -3.65 -17.35
CA ARG A 227 29.65 -4.80 -16.51
C ARG A 227 28.37 -5.49 -16.98
N GLN A 228 27.39 -4.76 -17.53
CA GLN A 228 26.18 -5.36 -18.09
C GLN A 228 26.48 -6.16 -19.36
N GLU A 229 27.36 -5.66 -20.23
CA GLU A 229 27.82 -6.39 -21.41
C GLU A 229 28.63 -7.65 -21.03
N ASN A 230 29.55 -7.53 -20.05
CA ASN A 230 30.28 -8.69 -19.52
C ASN A 230 29.39 -9.70 -18.78
N HIS A 231 28.25 -9.28 -18.23
CA HIS A 231 27.27 -10.16 -17.60
C HIS A 231 26.47 -10.95 -18.64
N ALA A 232 26.13 -10.35 -19.78
CA ALA A 232 25.48 -11.05 -20.89
C ALA A 232 26.38 -12.16 -21.46
N ALA A 233 27.67 -11.85 -21.72
CA ALA A 233 28.63 -12.84 -22.20
C ALA A 233 28.90 -13.97 -21.19
N ARG A 234 28.93 -13.65 -19.89
CA ARG A 234 29.05 -14.66 -18.81
C ARG A 234 27.80 -15.53 -18.68
N TRP A 235 26.62 -14.96 -18.95
CA TRP A 235 25.35 -15.69 -18.90
C TRP A 235 25.18 -16.64 -20.09
N GLU A 236 25.62 -16.25 -21.28
CA GLU A 236 25.67 -17.13 -22.46
C GLU A 236 26.67 -18.28 -22.26
N ALA A 237 27.88 -17.99 -21.78
CA ALA A 237 28.87 -19.03 -21.48
C ALA A 237 28.40 -19.99 -20.35
N PHE A 238 27.62 -19.49 -19.39
CA PHE A 238 26.99 -20.33 -18.36
C PHE A 238 25.87 -21.20 -18.95
N ALA A 239 25.07 -20.67 -19.88
CA ALA A 239 24.02 -21.42 -20.57
C ALA A 239 24.59 -22.55 -21.44
N GLU A 240 25.65 -22.30 -22.22
CA GLU A 240 26.35 -23.33 -22.99
C GLU A 240 26.93 -24.42 -22.08
N ARG A 241 27.55 -24.02 -20.96
CA ARG A 241 28.14 -24.97 -19.99
C ARG A 241 27.09 -25.83 -19.31
N MET A 242 25.90 -25.28 -19.05
CA MET A 242 24.74 -26.01 -18.53
C MET A 242 24.13 -26.95 -19.56
N GLU A 243 24.12 -26.57 -20.84
CA GLU A 243 23.67 -27.42 -21.94
C GLU A 243 24.62 -28.61 -22.16
N GLU A 244 25.93 -28.38 -22.05
CA GLU A 244 26.96 -29.42 -22.11
C GLU A 244 26.88 -30.36 -20.88
N MET A 245 26.67 -29.81 -19.68
CA MET A 245 26.46 -30.57 -18.45
C MET A 245 25.16 -31.41 -18.49
N ALA A 246 24.08 -30.87 -19.07
CA ALA A 246 22.84 -31.60 -19.30
C ALA A 246 23.00 -32.69 -20.39
N GLY A 247 23.84 -32.46 -21.39
CA GLY A 247 24.24 -33.45 -22.40
C GLY A 247 25.03 -34.62 -21.83
N ARG A 248 25.91 -34.36 -20.85
CA ARG A 248 26.63 -35.40 -20.10
C ARG A 248 25.70 -36.17 -19.15
N MET A 249 24.80 -35.47 -18.47
CA MET A 249 23.78 -36.08 -17.58
C MET A 249 22.75 -36.95 -18.33
N ARG A 250 22.49 -36.67 -19.62
CA ARG A 250 21.62 -37.48 -20.50
C ARG A 250 22.14 -38.90 -20.76
N LYS A 251 23.47 -39.14 -20.66
CA LYS A 251 24.06 -40.47 -20.91
C LYS A 251 24.11 -41.35 -19.67
N ASP A 252 24.26 -40.76 -18.49
CA ASP A 252 24.57 -41.51 -17.27
C ASP A 252 23.37 -41.72 -16.33
N ASN A 253 22.30 -40.93 -16.44
CA ASN A 253 21.10 -41.11 -15.61
C ASN A 253 19.85 -40.80 -16.41
N GLY A 254 19.06 -41.83 -16.74
CA GLY A 254 17.77 -41.73 -17.44
C GLY A 254 16.68 -41.01 -16.63
N GLY A 255 16.86 -39.70 -16.37
CA GLY A 255 15.91 -38.85 -15.66
C GLY A 255 15.01 -38.07 -16.60
N ASN A 256 13.69 -38.19 -16.40
CA ASN A 256 12.69 -37.36 -17.06
C ASN A 256 12.75 -35.92 -16.52
N TYR A 257 12.84 -34.93 -17.40
CA TYR A 257 12.62 -33.52 -17.11
C TYR A 257 11.71 -32.92 -18.17
N SER A 258 10.95 -31.88 -17.81
CA SER A 258 10.12 -31.13 -18.77
C SER A 258 10.74 -29.76 -19.04
N LYS A 259 10.98 -29.44 -20.31
CA LYS A 259 11.49 -28.14 -20.77
C LYS A 259 10.38 -27.42 -21.52
N THR A 260 9.95 -26.27 -21.00
CA THR A 260 9.03 -25.36 -21.69
C THR A 260 9.76 -24.07 -22.04
N VAL A 261 9.83 -23.74 -23.33
CA VAL A 261 10.41 -22.49 -23.81
C VAL A 261 9.30 -21.59 -24.29
N THR A 262 9.13 -20.44 -23.65
CA THR A 262 8.13 -19.43 -24.02
C THR A 262 8.86 -18.22 -24.59
N THR A 263 8.46 -17.77 -25.78
CA THR A 263 9.06 -16.60 -26.44
C THR A 263 8.08 -15.44 -26.37
N GLY A 264 8.53 -14.33 -25.80
CA GLY A 264 7.74 -13.10 -25.67
C GLY A 264 7.66 -12.29 -26.98
N PRO A 265 6.74 -11.31 -27.09
CA PRO A 265 6.49 -10.54 -28.31
C PRO A 265 7.68 -9.69 -28.83
N ASN A 266 8.70 -9.50 -28.00
CA ASN A 266 9.94 -8.77 -28.27
C ASN A 266 11.15 -9.68 -28.54
N GLY A 267 10.92 -10.98 -28.81
CA GLY A 267 11.97 -11.95 -29.13
C GLY A 267 12.73 -12.50 -27.92
N SER A 268 12.41 -12.07 -26.69
CA SER A 268 13.00 -12.62 -25.47
C SER A 268 12.50 -14.04 -25.21
N LYS A 269 13.41 -15.00 -25.11
CA LYS A 269 13.09 -16.41 -24.82
C LYS A 269 13.24 -16.68 -23.32
N SER A 270 12.19 -17.15 -22.67
CA SER A 270 12.24 -17.71 -21.31
C SER A 270 12.19 -19.23 -21.37
N VAL A 271 13.21 -19.89 -20.85
CA VAL A 271 13.30 -21.35 -20.80
C VAL A 271 13.04 -21.80 -19.37
N GLN A 272 11.92 -22.49 -19.12
CA GLN A 272 11.67 -23.20 -17.87
C GLN A 272 12.05 -24.67 -18.03
N ILE A 273 12.95 -25.16 -17.18
CA ILE A 273 13.28 -26.59 -17.10
C ILE A 273 12.91 -27.07 -15.71
N ILE A 274 11.98 -28.02 -15.62
CA ILE A 274 11.54 -28.65 -14.39
C ILE A 274 12.20 -30.03 -14.31
N TYR A 275 13.14 -30.18 -13.37
CA TYR A 275 13.75 -31.46 -13.05
C TYR A 275 12.90 -32.13 -11.96
N SER A 276 12.22 -33.23 -12.28
CA SER A 276 11.55 -34.06 -11.28
C SER A 276 12.60 -34.94 -10.61
N ASN A 277 13.33 -34.35 -9.67
CA ASN A 277 14.01 -35.03 -8.56
C ASN A 277 14.41 -33.96 -7.53
N SER A 278 13.41 -33.30 -6.95
CA SER A 278 13.57 -32.71 -5.62
C SER A 278 13.03 -33.72 -4.62
N PRO A 279 13.79 -34.10 -3.59
CA PRO A 279 13.20 -34.77 -2.44
C PRO A 279 12.14 -33.81 -1.89
N ALA A 280 10.92 -34.32 -1.73
CA ALA A 280 9.85 -33.60 -1.08
C ALA A 280 10.25 -33.30 0.38
N ASN A 281 10.91 -32.16 0.61
CA ASN A 281 10.96 -31.40 1.87
C ASN A 281 12.05 -30.33 1.81
N THR A 282 11.71 -29.19 1.21
CA THR A 282 12.21 -27.89 1.65
C THR A 282 11.00 -27.07 2.06
N LYS A 283 10.63 -27.16 3.35
CA LYS A 283 9.61 -26.29 3.94
C LYS A 283 10.07 -24.84 3.74
N LYS A 284 9.17 -24.00 3.21
CA LYS A 284 9.33 -22.54 3.18
C LYS A 284 9.66 -22.05 4.59
N GLU A 285 10.86 -21.54 4.81
CA GLU A 285 11.19 -20.71 5.96
C GLU A 285 10.48 -19.34 5.81
N ASN A 286 9.21 -19.26 6.26
CA ASN A 286 8.44 -18.03 6.58
C ASN A 286 7.01 -18.42 7.05
N GLY A 287 6.92 -19.23 8.11
CA GLY A 287 5.68 -19.94 8.48
C GLY A 287 4.88 -19.35 9.65
N VAL A 288 5.13 -18.11 10.08
CA VAL A 288 4.47 -17.52 11.26
C VAL A 288 3.64 -16.30 10.85
N ASP A 289 2.35 -16.37 11.09
CA ASP A 289 1.41 -15.26 10.98
C ASP A 289 1.30 -14.54 12.33
N TYR A 290 1.48 -13.22 12.33
CA TYR A 290 1.20 -12.35 13.49
C TYR A 290 -0.21 -11.81 13.31
N VAL A 291 -1.16 -12.27 14.12
CA VAL A 291 -2.59 -12.01 13.92
C VAL A 291 -3.14 -11.15 15.04
N LEU A 292 -3.82 -10.07 14.65
CA LEU A 292 -4.64 -9.23 15.50
C LEU A 292 -6.11 -9.51 15.14
N ARG A 293 -6.84 -10.14 16.05
CA ARG A 293 -8.28 -10.34 15.93
C ARG A 293 -9.01 -9.31 16.78
N LEU A 294 -9.95 -8.61 16.15
CA LEU A 294 -10.77 -7.59 16.79
C LEU A 294 -12.25 -7.96 16.65
N LYS A 295 -12.97 -7.90 17.78
CA LYS A 295 -14.43 -7.86 17.78
C LYS A 295 -14.88 -6.46 18.16
N ILE A 296 -15.64 -5.82 17.29
CA ILE A 296 -16.07 -4.43 17.46
C ILE A 296 -17.60 -4.30 17.39
N PRO A 297 -18.21 -3.36 18.13
CA PRO A 297 -19.60 -2.99 17.91
C PRO A 297 -19.84 -2.54 16.46
N LYS A 298 -21.05 -2.75 15.94
CA LYS A 298 -21.42 -2.43 14.55
C LYS A 298 -21.28 -0.96 14.17
N ASP A 299 -21.46 -0.06 15.15
CA ASP A 299 -21.49 1.40 14.93
C ASP A 299 -20.14 2.08 15.19
N VAL A 300 -19.05 1.30 15.26
CA VAL A 300 -17.70 1.83 15.48
C VAL A 300 -17.10 2.41 14.20
N GLN A 301 -16.48 3.59 14.31
CA GLN A 301 -15.65 4.13 13.24
C GLN A 301 -14.28 3.44 13.23
N LEU A 302 -14.03 2.63 12.20
CA LEU A 302 -12.75 1.95 12.00
C LEU A 302 -11.82 2.80 11.12
N LEU A 303 -10.70 3.25 11.70
CA LEU A 303 -9.60 3.93 11.02
C LEU A 303 -8.42 2.95 10.90
N LEU A 304 -8.06 2.54 9.69
CA LEU A 304 -7.07 1.49 9.47
C LEU A 304 -5.94 1.95 8.55
N ASN A 305 -4.71 1.80 9.00
CA ASN A 305 -3.52 1.85 8.17
C ASN A 305 -2.79 0.51 8.27
N SER A 306 -2.63 -0.20 7.15
CA SER A 306 -1.98 -1.52 7.13
C SER A 306 -0.94 -1.64 6.02
N ARG A 307 0.25 -2.13 6.38
CA ARG A 307 1.34 -2.40 5.45
C ARG A 307 1.97 -3.79 5.63
N TYR A 308 2.24 -4.48 4.53
CA TYR A 308 2.88 -5.80 4.50
C TYR A 308 2.14 -6.89 5.30
N GLY A 309 0.81 -6.86 5.29
CA GLY A 309 -0.03 -7.79 6.04
C GLY A 309 -1.17 -8.37 5.22
N LYS A 310 -2.17 -8.87 5.94
CA LYS A 310 -3.47 -9.25 5.38
C LYS A 310 -4.55 -8.59 6.22
N VAL A 311 -5.59 -8.08 5.60
CA VAL A 311 -6.73 -7.49 6.28
C VAL A 311 -7.96 -8.23 5.82
N ASN A 312 -8.68 -8.82 6.77
CA ASN A 312 -9.93 -9.51 6.53
C ASN A 312 -11.03 -8.91 7.41
N LEU A 313 -12.07 -8.36 6.78
CA LEU A 313 -13.28 -7.88 7.44
C LEU A 313 -14.38 -8.90 7.15
N SER A 314 -14.66 -9.78 8.12
CA SER A 314 -15.54 -10.94 7.95
C SER A 314 -17.02 -10.58 7.98
N ASP A 315 -17.37 -9.44 8.58
CA ASP A 315 -18.72 -8.93 8.71
C ASP A 315 -18.87 -7.55 8.08
N ALA A 316 -20.10 -7.04 8.05
CA ALA A 316 -20.40 -5.69 7.59
C ALA A 316 -19.72 -4.63 8.48
N VAL A 317 -18.98 -3.71 7.84
CA VAL A 317 -18.33 -2.57 8.49
C VAL A 317 -18.84 -1.27 7.87
N SER A 318 -19.33 -0.37 8.71
CA SER A 318 -19.88 0.92 8.30
C SER A 318 -18.84 2.04 8.41
N ASN A 319 -18.84 2.97 7.45
CA ASN A 319 -18.02 4.18 7.44
C ASN A 319 -16.51 3.93 7.64
N LEU A 320 -15.99 2.87 7.02
CA LEU A 320 -14.58 2.48 7.10
C LEU A 320 -13.68 3.57 6.49
N LYS A 321 -12.62 3.95 7.21
CA LYS A 321 -11.54 4.77 6.65
C LYS A 321 -10.24 3.99 6.65
N ALA A 322 -9.78 3.56 5.48
CA ALA A 322 -8.65 2.65 5.38
C ALA A 322 -7.59 3.05 4.34
N GLN A 323 -6.33 2.87 4.71
CA GLN A 323 -5.16 2.97 3.84
C GLN A 323 -4.40 1.64 3.86
N ILE A 324 -4.40 0.93 2.73
CA ILE A 324 -3.82 -0.40 2.61
C ILE A 324 -2.71 -0.37 1.58
N SER A 325 -1.51 -0.83 1.96
CA SER A 325 -0.36 -0.88 1.06
C SER A 325 0.40 -2.18 1.18
N TYR A 326 0.80 -2.77 0.04
CA TYR A 326 1.51 -4.06 -0.01
C TYR A 326 0.86 -5.16 0.86
N SER A 327 -0.47 -5.17 0.97
CA SER A 327 -1.22 -6.08 1.85
C SER A 327 -2.43 -6.65 1.11
N ASN A 328 -2.84 -7.87 1.42
CA ASN A 328 -4.08 -8.39 0.84
C ASN A 328 -5.27 -7.81 1.61
N PHE A 329 -6.29 -7.31 0.92
CA PHE A 329 -7.52 -6.82 1.55
C PHE A 329 -8.73 -7.62 1.10
N THR A 330 -9.48 -8.15 2.05
CA THR A 330 -10.77 -8.81 1.84
C THR A 330 -11.82 -8.21 2.76
N ALA A 331 -13.02 -7.98 2.22
CA ALA A 331 -14.17 -7.52 2.99
C ALA A 331 -15.46 -8.18 2.51
N GLU A 332 -16.30 -8.58 3.45
CA GLU A 332 -17.64 -9.10 3.15
C GLU A 332 -18.57 -7.97 2.72
N GLU A 333 -18.71 -6.92 3.54
CA GLU A 333 -19.64 -5.83 3.27
C GLU A 333 -19.11 -4.51 3.82
N LEU A 334 -19.09 -3.47 2.97
CA LEU A 334 -18.69 -2.10 3.33
C LEU A 334 -19.85 -1.14 3.08
N ASN A 335 -20.37 -0.56 4.15
CA ASN A 335 -21.57 0.28 4.15
C ASN A 335 -21.29 1.71 4.62
N GLY A 336 -22.27 2.58 4.47
CA GLY A 336 -22.21 3.97 4.95
C GLY A 336 -21.51 4.93 3.99
N GLU A 337 -22.09 6.12 3.85
CA GLU A 337 -21.68 7.13 2.86
C GLU A 337 -20.27 7.70 3.11
N ASN A 338 -19.77 7.61 4.34
CA ASN A 338 -18.45 8.13 4.72
C ASN A 338 -17.33 7.10 4.58
N THR A 339 -17.58 5.98 3.90
CA THR A 339 -16.55 4.97 3.61
C THR A 339 -15.52 5.52 2.62
N GLU A 340 -14.25 5.46 3.01
CA GLU A 340 -13.10 5.93 2.23
C GLU A 340 -11.97 4.89 2.28
N LEU A 341 -11.72 4.23 1.16
CA LEU A 341 -10.71 3.17 1.06
C LEU A 341 -9.64 3.55 0.03
N ARG A 342 -8.38 3.61 0.46
CA ARG A 342 -7.21 3.85 -0.39
C ARG A 342 -6.32 2.62 -0.42
N ILE A 343 -6.09 2.09 -1.60
CA ILE A 343 -5.35 0.84 -1.80
C ILE A 343 -4.22 1.07 -2.78
N ALA A 344 -3.01 0.68 -2.39
CA ALA A 344 -1.83 0.75 -3.25
C ALA A 344 -1.07 -0.58 -3.28
N TYR A 345 -0.69 -1.05 -4.47
CA TYR A 345 0.14 -2.27 -4.65
C TYR A 345 -0.39 -3.53 -3.94
N SER A 346 -1.72 -3.63 -3.80
CA SER A 346 -2.39 -4.54 -2.89
C SER A 346 -3.58 -5.18 -3.59
N PRO A 347 -3.68 -6.52 -3.68
CA PRO A 347 -4.87 -7.15 -4.24
C PRO A 347 -6.07 -6.93 -3.31
N VAL A 348 -7.23 -6.68 -3.92
CA VAL A 348 -8.47 -6.35 -3.20
C VAL A 348 -9.64 -7.19 -3.70
N LYS A 349 -10.39 -7.76 -2.76
CA LYS A 349 -11.65 -8.46 -3.03
C LYS A 349 -12.72 -8.02 -2.03
N ILE A 350 -13.80 -7.45 -2.55
CA ILE A 350 -14.93 -6.99 -1.73
C ILE A 350 -16.19 -7.66 -2.26
N LYS A 351 -17.01 -8.26 -1.41
CA LYS A 351 -18.28 -8.84 -1.90
C LYS A 351 -19.33 -7.76 -2.08
N HIS A 352 -19.62 -6.97 -1.04
CA HIS A 352 -20.65 -5.93 -1.08
C HIS A 352 -20.08 -4.54 -0.78
N TRP A 353 -20.33 -3.59 -1.67
CA TRP A 353 -20.00 -2.18 -1.52
C TRP A 353 -21.27 -1.35 -1.66
N GLU A 354 -21.70 -0.71 -0.58
CA GLU A 354 -22.93 0.07 -0.62
C GLU A 354 -22.70 1.51 -1.09
N TYR A 355 -21.85 2.26 -0.39
CA TYR A 355 -21.56 3.66 -0.66
C TYR A 355 -20.11 3.99 -0.30
N GLY A 356 -19.55 5.02 -0.95
CA GLY A 356 -18.26 5.59 -0.56
C GLY A 356 -17.30 5.84 -1.72
N LYS A 357 -16.05 6.12 -1.35
CA LYS A 357 -14.95 6.44 -2.27
C LYS A 357 -13.85 5.39 -2.21
N LEU A 358 -13.38 4.97 -3.38
CA LEU A 358 -12.32 3.99 -3.53
C LEU A 358 -11.21 4.54 -4.41
N TRP A 359 -10.00 4.59 -3.88
CA TRP A 359 -8.78 4.91 -4.62
C TRP A 359 -7.93 3.65 -4.78
N VAL A 360 -7.51 3.34 -6.00
CA VAL A 360 -6.76 2.13 -6.34
C VAL A 360 -5.55 2.47 -7.19
N ASP A 361 -4.37 2.43 -6.59
CA ASP A 361 -3.11 2.82 -7.22
C ASP A 361 -2.19 1.60 -7.45
N TYR A 362 -1.85 1.34 -8.71
CA TYR A 362 -0.93 0.29 -9.13
C TYR A 362 -1.33 -1.13 -8.68
N VAL A 363 -2.63 -1.44 -8.73
CA VAL A 363 -3.18 -2.73 -8.32
C VAL A 363 -3.49 -3.60 -9.54
N LYS A 364 -2.91 -4.80 -9.58
CA LYS A 364 -3.08 -5.73 -10.70
C LYS A 364 -4.39 -6.52 -10.66
N ASP A 365 -4.97 -6.71 -9.47
CA ASP A 365 -6.17 -7.51 -9.25
C ASP A 365 -7.03 -6.84 -8.18
N ALA A 366 -8.04 -6.11 -8.64
CA ALA A 366 -9.03 -5.47 -7.80
C ALA A 366 -10.43 -5.87 -8.26
N SER A 367 -11.23 -6.43 -7.36
CA SER A 367 -12.57 -6.89 -7.69
C SER A 367 -13.60 -6.55 -6.62
N ILE A 368 -14.79 -6.14 -7.07
CA ILE A 368 -15.98 -6.01 -6.23
C ILE A 368 -17.13 -6.79 -6.88
N GLN A 369 -17.82 -7.63 -6.10
CA GLN A 369 -18.93 -8.42 -6.64
C GLN A 369 -20.17 -7.55 -6.85
N ASN A 370 -20.70 -6.95 -5.78
CA ASN A 370 -21.90 -6.12 -5.81
C ASN A 370 -21.56 -4.70 -5.37
N VAL A 371 -21.87 -3.74 -6.24
CA VAL A 371 -21.70 -2.31 -5.97
C VAL A 371 -23.04 -1.61 -6.09
N LYS A 372 -23.54 -1.02 -5.00
CA LYS A 372 -24.73 -0.18 -5.06
C LYS A 372 -24.40 1.20 -5.62
N SER A 373 -23.55 1.97 -4.94
CA SER A 373 -23.03 3.25 -5.44
C SER A 373 -21.54 3.45 -5.11
N ILE A 374 -20.74 3.90 -6.08
CA ILE A 374 -19.30 4.09 -5.90
C ILE A 374 -18.75 5.32 -6.61
N GLN A 375 -17.80 5.99 -5.95
CA GLN A 375 -16.83 6.88 -6.58
C GLN A 375 -15.46 6.19 -6.62
N LEU A 376 -15.04 5.75 -7.79
CA LEU A 376 -13.81 5.00 -8.00
C LEU A 376 -12.77 5.85 -8.75
N GLN A 377 -11.55 5.95 -8.21
CA GLN A 377 -10.39 6.48 -8.90
C GLN A 377 -9.32 5.40 -9.00
N ALA A 378 -8.95 5.04 -10.23
CA ALA A 378 -7.96 4.00 -10.52
C ALA A 378 -6.80 4.56 -11.34
N LYS A 379 -5.56 4.33 -10.88
CA LYS A 379 -4.33 4.75 -11.58
C LYS A 379 -3.37 3.58 -11.68
N GLY A 380 -3.00 3.18 -12.90
CA GLY A 380 -2.09 2.05 -13.08
C GLY A 380 -2.70 0.70 -12.67
N SER A 381 -4.04 0.60 -12.64
CA SER A 381 -4.75 -0.50 -11.96
C SER A 381 -5.72 -1.23 -12.89
N ASN A 382 -5.90 -2.52 -12.63
CA ASN A 382 -6.92 -3.35 -13.27
C ASN A 382 -8.06 -3.60 -12.29
N PHE A 383 -9.28 -3.22 -12.66
CA PHE A 383 -10.43 -3.25 -11.78
C PHE A 383 -11.64 -3.91 -12.42
N PHE A 384 -12.31 -4.79 -11.67
CA PHE A 384 -13.48 -5.53 -12.11
C PHE A 384 -14.66 -5.33 -11.13
N ILE A 385 -15.78 -4.84 -11.65
CA ILE A 385 -17.08 -4.85 -10.97
C ILE A 385 -17.90 -5.97 -11.59
N GLU A 386 -18.36 -6.93 -10.79
CA GLU A 386 -19.23 -7.99 -11.30
C GLU A 386 -20.64 -7.43 -11.59
N LYS A 387 -21.25 -6.71 -10.64
CA LYS A 387 -22.56 -6.09 -10.78
C LYS A 387 -22.60 -4.67 -10.18
N LEU A 388 -23.07 -3.71 -10.97
CA LEU A 388 -23.39 -2.35 -10.53
C LEU A 388 -24.91 -2.17 -10.42
N GLU A 389 -25.39 -1.69 -9.27
CA GLU A 389 -26.84 -1.60 -8.98
C GLU A 389 -27.42 -0.21 -9.24
N GLU A 390 -26.85 0.86 -8.69
CA GLU A 390 -27.40 2.21 -8.84
C GLU A 390 -26.47 3.17 -9.59
N THR A 391 -25.34 3.54 -8.97
CA THR A 391 -24.51 4.68 -9.44
C THR A 391 -23.03 4.33 -9.50
N GLY A 392 -22.40 4.51 -10.66
CA GLY A 392 -20.95 4.37 -10.82
C GLY A 392 -20.33 5.66 -11.32
N LEU A 393 -19.47 6.29 -10.52
CA LEU A 393 -18.62 7.40 -10.95
C LEU A 393 -17.17 6.90 -10.99
N ILE A 394 -16.67 6.58 -12.17
CA ILE A 394 -15.40 5.88 -12.33
C ILE A 394 -14.42 6.74 -13.13
N GLN A 395 -13.24 6.95 -12.58
CA GLN A 395 -12.12 7.62 -13.23
C GLN A 395 -10.94 6.65 -13.31
N GLY A 396 -10.43 6.43 -14.52
CA GLY A 396 -9.36 5.48 -14.79
C GLY A 396 -8.21 6.11 -15.58
N SER A 397 -6.98 5.85 -15.16
CA SER A 397 -5.77 6.18 -15.92
C SER A 397 -4.75 5.04 -15.96
N PHE A 398 -4.18 4.76 -17.13
CA PHE A 398 -3.14 3.74 -17.33
C PHE A 398 -3.52 2.33 -16.83
N GLY A 399 -4.73 1.86 -17.12
CA GLY A 399 -5.20 0.58 -16.60
C GLY A 399 -6.33 -0.04 -17.42
N SER A 400 -6.96 -1.07 -16.86
CA SER A 400 -8.13 -1.70 -17.47
C SER A 400 -9.30 -1.77 -16.49
N PHE A 401 -10.50 -1.58 -17.01
CA PHE A 401 -11.73 -1.57 -16.23
C PHE A 401 -12.79 -2.46 -16.86
N LYS A 402 -13.51 -3.22 -16.05
CA LYS A 402 -14.61 -4.08 -16.53
C LYS A 402 -15.83 -4.02 -15.61
N ILE A 403 -17.02 -3.88 -16.21
CA ILE A 403 -18.31 -4.08 -15.54
C ILE A 403 -19.00 -5.30 -16.17
N GLY A 404 -19.30 -6.31 -15.35
CA GLY A 404 -19.93 -7.55 -15.77
C GLY A 404 -21.43 -7.43 -16.03
N GLU A 405 -22.14 -6.69 -15.19
CA GLU A 405 -23.59 -6.47 -15.26
C GLU A 405 -23.95 -5.09 -14.67
N ILE A 406 -24.97 -4.46 -15.23
CA ILE A 406 -25.62 -3.26 -14.69
C ILE A 406 -27.08 -3.62 -14.40
N ALA A 407 -27.55 -3.34 -13.19
CA ALA A 407 -28.91 -3.66 -12.79
C ALA A 407 -29.95 -2.89 -13.60
N LYS A 408 -31.17 -3.42 -13.67
CA LYS A 408 -32.25 -2.88 -14.51
C LYS A 408 -32.66 -1.47 -14.08
N ASP A 409 -32.62 -1.22 -12.79
CA ASP A 409 -33.02 -0.02 -12.07
C ASP A 409 -31.87 0.95 -11.77
N PHE A 410 -30.70 0.74 -12.40
CA PHE A 410 -29.58 1.67 -12.29
C PHE A 410 -29.98 3.10 -12.64
N LYS A 411 -29.30 4.06 -12.03
CA LYS A 411 -29.56 5.50 -12.21
C LYS A 411 -28.53 6.10 -13.15
N GLN A 412 -27.25 5.97 -12.81
CA GLN A 412 -26.20 6.67 -13.54
C GLN A 412 -24.90 5.88 -13.59
N LEU A 413 -24.29 5.84 -14.78
CA LEU A 413 -22.92 5.39 -14.95
C LEU A 413 -22.14 6.50 -15.66
N HIS A 414 -21.17 7.09 -14.97
CA HIS A 414 -20.22 8.04 -15.54
C HIS A 414 -18.81 7.43 -15.49
N ILE A 415 -18.18 7.30 -16.66
CA ILE A 415 -16.83 6.77 -16.81
C ILE A 415 -15.93 7.80 -17.49
N GLU A 416 -14.84 8.18 -16.84
CA GLU A 416 -13.78 9.01 -17.42
C GLU A 416 -12.49 8.20 -17.54
N LEU A 417 -11.92 8.13 -18.75
CA LEU A 417 -10.74 7.32 -19.04
C LEU A 417 -9.65 8.14 -19.71
N ALA A 418 -8.42 7.94 -19.26
CA ALA A 418 -7.21 8.45 -19.88
C ALA A 418 -6.23 7.30 -20.10
N SER A 419 -5.85 7.04 -21.36
CA SER A 419 -4.90 5.97 -21.71
C SER A 419 -5.24 4.62 -21.06
N SER A 420 -6.52 4.25 -21.08
CA SER A 420 -7.04 3.06 -20.39
C SER A 420 -8.02 2.28 -21.27
N ASP A 421 -8.23 1.01 -20.92
CA ASP A 421 -9.18 0.15 -21.60
C ASP A 421 -10.42 -0.09 -20.73
N ALA A 422 -11.61 -0.12 -21.33
CA ALA A 422 -12.85 -0.42 -20.62
C ALA A 422 -13.75 -1.42 -21.37
N VAL A 423 -14.30 -2.38 -20.63
CA VAL A 423 -15.32 -3.32 -21.13
C VAL A 423 -16.56 -3.26 -20.25
N VAL A 424 -17.69 -2.83 -20.81
CA VAL A 424 -18.93 -2.64 -20.04
C VAL A 424 -20.06 -3.41 -20.71
N LYS A 425 -20.71 -4.31 -19.97
CA LYS A 425 -21.96 -4.95 -20.43
C LYS A 425 -23.13 -4.01 -20.16
N LEU A 426 -23.82 -3.58 -21.21
CA LEU A 426 -24.94 -2.65 -21.10
C LEU A 426 -26.21 -3.37 -20.60
N PRO A 427 -27.09 -2.68 -19.84
CA PRO A 427 -28.34 -3.28 -19.39
C PRO A 427 -29.36 -3.37 -20.54
N GLU A 428 -30.37 -4.22 -20.38
CA GLU A 428 -31.48 -4.35 -21.36
C GLU A 428 -32.60 -3.31 -21.18
N THR A 429 -32.50 -2.46 -20.16
CA THR A 429 -33.51 -1.43 -19.87
C THR A 429 -33.34 -0.17 -20.71
N ALA A 430 -34.32 0.73 -20.65
CA ALA A 430 -34.25 2.01 -21.34
C ALA A 430 -33.26 2.96 -20.64
N PHE A 431 -32.30 3.51 -21.38
CA PHE A 431 -31.34 4.49 -20.89
C PHE A 431 -30.86 5.43 -22.00
N ASN A 432 -30.42 6.62 -21.60
CA ASN A 432 -29.73 7.57 -22.45
C ASN A 432 -28.23 7.27 -22.49
N PHE A 433 -27.60 7.38 -23.66
CA PHE A 433 -26.20 7.05 -23.88
C PHE A 433 -25.44 8.24 -24.47
N ASN A 434 -24.40 8.70 -23.78
CA ASN A 434 -23.54 9.77 -24.26
C ASN A 434 -22.07 9.32 -24.22
N TYR A 435 -21.38 9.47 -25.35
CA TYR A 435 -19.95 9.20 -25.43
C TYR A 435 -19.21 10.39 -26.04
N ASN A 436 -18.08 10.75 -25.44
CA ASN A 436 -17.15 11.74 -25.95
C ASN A 436 -15.73 11.17 -25.92
N GLY A 437 -15.21 10.78 -27.08
CA GLY A 437 -13.90 10.17 -27.24
C GLY A 437 -12.95 11.02 -28.05
N LYS A 438 -11.84 11.47 -27.46
CA LYS A 438 -10.72 12.08 -28.18
C LYS A 438 -9.65 11.05 -28.47
N GLN A 439 -9.34 10.85 -29.75
CA GLN A 439 -8.33 9.89 -30.23
C GLN A 439 -8.49 8.52 -29.56
N SER A 440 -9.74 8.06 -29.46
CA SER A 440 -10.14 6.86 -28.69
C SER A 440 -10.98 5.94 -29.57
N ALA A 441 -10.79 4.63 -29.40
CA ALA A 441 -11.59 3.62 -30.09
C ALA A 441 -12.83 3.25 -29.28
N ILE A 442 -13.95 3.04 -29.97
CA ILE A 442 -15.20 2.59 -29.35
C ILE A 442 -15.86 1.49 -30.17
N SER A 443 -16.34 0.45 -29.49
CA SER A 443 -17.26 -0.57 -30.02
C SER A 443 -18.55 -0.58 -29.21
N TYR A 444 -19.70 -0.64 -29.87
CA TYR A 444 -21.02 -0.62 -29.23
C TYR A 444 -22.08 -1.34 -30.08
N PRO A 445 -23.16 -1.86 -29.46
CA PRO A 445 -24.20 -2.59 -30.18
C PRO A 445 -25.08 -1.66 -31.03
N LYS A 446 -25.59 -2.17 -32.16
CA LYS A 446 -26.35 -1.39 -33.16
C LYS A 446 -27.68 -0.82 -32.63
N ASN A 447 -28.19 -1.34 -31.52
CA ASN A 447 -29.49 -0.99 -30.93
C ASN A 447 -29.47 0.28 -30.05
N LEU A 448 -28.40 1.10 -30.12
CA LEU A 448 -28.27 2.35 -29.36
C LEU A 448 -28.74 3.61 -30.10
N ASN A 449 -29.34 3.46 -31.28
CA ASN A 449 -29.84 4.56 -32.15
C ASN A 449 -28.91 5.79 -32.17
N PRO A 450 -27.63 5.62 -32.54
CA PRO A 450 -26.60 6.65 -32.32
C PRO A 450 -26.73 7.81 -33.30
N GLN A 451 -26.64 9.04 -32.77
CA GLN A 451 -26.29 10.22 -33.55
C GLN A 451 -24.80 10.49 -33.35
N VAL A 452 -24.02 10.43 -34.44
CA VAL A 452 -22.56 10.51 -34.40
C VAL A 452 -22.10 11.81 -35.04
N THR A 453 -21.25 12.53 -34.32
CA THR A 453 -20.50 13.68 -34.83
C THR A 453 -19.02 13.38 -34.67
N ASP A 454 -18.23 13.60 -35.73
CA ASP A 454 -16.79 13.40 -35.71
C ASP A 454 -16.09 14.68 -36.19
N ASN A 455 -15.35 15.33 -35.29
CA ASN A 455 -14.64 16.57 -35.56
C ASN A 455 -13.19 16.44 -35.06
N TYR A 456 -12.23 16.52 -35.97
CA TYR A 456 -10.79 16.61 -35.68
C TYR A 456 -10.29 15.54 -34.67
N GLY A 457 -10.71 14.29 -34.85
CA GLY A 457 -10.31 13.16 -33.98
C GLY A 457 -11.04 13.10 -32.64
N THR A 458 -12.10 13.91 -32.46
CA THR A 458 -13.04 13.81 -31.35
C THR A 458 -14.37 13.28 -31.86
N LYS A 459 -14.75 12.10 -31.38
CA LYS A 459 -16.01 11.44 -31.71
C LYS A 459 -17.01 11.62 -30.58
N VAL A 460 -18.13 12.25 -30.89
CA VAL A 460 -19.26 12.43 -29.98
C VAL A 460 -20.41 11.54 -30.46
N ILE A 461 -21.00 10.78 -29.55
CA ILE A 461 -22.15 9.93 -29.82
C ILE A 461 -23.24 10.23 -28.80
N ASN A 462 -24.42 10.60 -29.28
CA ASN A 462 -25.62 10.75 -28.48
C ASN A 462 -26.65 9.73 -28.94
N GLY A 463 -26.97 8.76 -28.09
CA GLY A 463 -27.86 7.65 -28.39
C GLY A 463 -28.78 7.35 -27.22
N PHE A 464 -29.54 6.26 -27.37
CA PHE A 464 -30.38 5.71 -26.32
C PHE A 464 -30.71 4.25 -26.64
N LYS A 465 -31.01 3.47 -25.60
CA LYS A 465 -31.60 2.13 -25.75
C LYS A 465 -33.09 2.22 -25.42
N ASN A 466 -33.94 1.61 -26.25
CA ASN A 466 -35.41 1.52 -26.13
C ASN A 466 -36.19 2.86 -26.12
N SER A 467 -35.89 3.81 -25.23
CA SER A 467 -36.58 5.11 -25.11
C SER A 467 -35.65 6.19 -24.56
N ARG A 468 -35.85 7.44 -25.00
CA ARG A 468 -35.19 8.63 -24.42
C ARG A 468 -35.86 9.16 -23.16
N ASN A 469 -37.14 8.81 -22.94
CA ASN A 469 -37.91 9.27 -21.78
C ASN A 469 -37.60 8.40 -20.56
N THR A 470 -36.39 8.57 -20.03
CA THR A 470 -35.83 7.82 -18.90
C THR A 470 -34.83 8.71 -18.18
N ASP A 471 -34.77 8.59 -16.85
CA ASP A 471 -33.79 9.24 -16.00
C ASP A 471 -32.42 8.51 -15.99
N LYS A 472 -32.39 7.29 -16.53
CA LYS A 472 -31.19 6.43 -16.56
C LYS A 472 -30.19 6.90 -17.60
N ASN A 473 -28.93 7.05 -17.20
CA ASN A 473 -27.90 7.59 -18.08
C ASN A 473 -26.57 6.82 -17.99
N VAL A 474 -25.97 6.59 -19.16
CA VAL A 474 -24.62 6.06 -19.33
C VAL A 474 -23.79 7.10 -20.09
N GLN A 475 -22.86 7.74 -19.39
CA GLN A 475 -21.97 8.77 -19.91
C GLN A 475 -20.51 8.31 -19.87
N ILE A 476 -19.79 8.48 -20.98
CA ILE A 476 -18.39 8.11 -21.07
C ILE A 476 -17.56 9.22 -21.72
N ILE A 477 -16.46 9.57 -21.08
CA ILE A 477 -15.43 10.47 -21.59
C ILE A 477 -14.14 9.69 -21.72
N ALA A 478 -13.61 9.58 -22.93
CA ALA A 478 -12.42 8.79 -23.23
C ALA A 478 -11.34 9.65 -23.90
N LYS A 479 -10.10 9.56 -23.43
CA LYS A 479 -8.92 10.18 -24.05
C LYS A 479 -7.86 9.11 -24.26
N TYR A 480 -7.41 8.92 -25.49
CA TYR A 480 -6.39 7.91 -25.85
C TYR A 480 -6.73 6.48 -25.35
N SER A 481 -8.02 6.13 -25.32
CA SER A 481 -8.53 4.95 -24.63
C SER A 481 -9.31 4.03 -25.56
N ASN A 482 -9.45 2.76 -25.20
CA ASN A 482 -10.31 1.82 -25.93
C ASN A 482 -11.52 1.42 -25.09
N VAL A 483 -12.72 1.60 -25.63
CA VAL A 483 -13.97 1.30 -24.92
C VAL A 483 -14.80 0.29 -25.70
N SER A 484 -15.17 -0.82 -25.06
CA SER A 484 -16.03 -1.84 -25.64
C SER A 484 -17.29 -2.01 -24.81
N PHE A 485 -18.43 -1.66 -25.41
CA PHE A 485 -19.74 -1.99 -24.89
C PHE A 485 -20.20 -3.32 -25.46
N LYS A 486 -20.76 -4.17 -24.59
CA LYS A 486 -21.30 -5.48 -24.94
C LYS A 486 -22.78 -5.58 -24.65
#